data_AF-A0A9W6SJN5-F1
#
_entry.id   AF-A0A9W6SJN5-F1
#
_cell.length_a   1.000
_cell.length_b   1.000
_cell.length_c   1.000
_cell.angle_alpha   90.00
_cell.angle_beta   90.00
_cell.angle_gamma   90.00
#
_symmetry.space_group_name_H-M   'P 1'
#
loop_
_entity.id
_entity.type
_entity.pdbx_description
1 polymer ?
#
loop_
_entity_poly.entity_id
_entity_poly.type
_entity_poly.pdbx_seq_one_letter_code
_entity_poly.pdbx_strand_id
1 'polypeptide(L)'
;MSDRDASDRAHQAWYPQFARVVWHATAPLRHALHRTQGADWWCPTKAAPYSPEDPVGDRADPSCDDCVSEHGEILCLTCRRYAVRSALIADPDGWAFRVAECLMRDRFRAMRVEAGALARTDPRGVVARIYGACADEWERRLARLILDYVGYAGSLPPDLWPYAKWLAEKARITGAPQLGAGRLSALHDDIAVVLGHMRRHGGQVTVQGEKMLWYDAYVERPLGRRRRIDTLSLDEGPSKSDRRPPIDPPDAGLVLGYADRMLAETRTRVRRGATVTAALREVLPSLLGAKGAEVAADRALMERLARFVRSHLDSA
;
A
#
# COMPACT_ATOMS: atom_id res chain seq x y z
N MET A 1 -10.16 -19.00 38.58
CA MET A 1 -9.52 -18.30 37.45
C MET A 1 -9.56 -19.26 36.29
N SER A 2 -10.38 -18.96 35.27
CA SER A 2 -10.62 -19.92 34.19
C SER A 2 -9.48 -19.90 33.17
N ASP A 3 -9.24 -20.98 32.43
CA ASP A 3 -8.24 -21.03 31.35
C ASP A 3 -8.45 -19.92 30.29
N ARG A 4 -9.67 -19.37 30.16
CA ARG A 4 -9.94 -18.20 29.31
C ARG A 4 -9.24 -16.94 29.82
N ASP A 5 -9.22 -16.71 31.14
CA ASP A 5 -8.61 -15.50 31.72
C ASP A 5 -7.07 -15.51 31.60
N ALA A 6 -6.46 -16.69 31.50
CA ALA A 6 -5.04 -16.84 31.25
C ALA A 6 -4.71 -16.64 29.75
N SER A 7 -5.55 -17.17 28.86
CA SER A 7 -5.44 -16.96 27.41
C SER A 7 -5.59 -15.48 27.04
N ASP A 8 -6.58 -14.79 27.61
CA ASP A 8 -6.83 -13.37 27.30
C ASP A 8 -5.70 -12.46 27.82
N ARG A 9 -5.12 -12.76 28.99
CA ARG A 9 -3.94 -12.04 29.51
C ARG A 9 -2.67 -12.30 28.70
N ALA A 10 -2.47 -13.54 28.24
CA ALA A 10 -1.36 -13.84 27.34
C ALA A 10 -1.53 -13.12 26.00
N HIS A 11 -2.75 -12.99 25.48
CA HIS A 11 -3.02 -12.25 24.25
C HIS A 11 -2.77 -10.74 24.38
N GLN A 12 -3.07 -10.15 25.54
CA GLN A 12 -2.77 -8.74 25.82
C GLN A 12 -1.27 -8.43 25.82
N ALA A 13 -0.40 -9.39 26.20
CA ALA A 13 1.04 -9.18 26.23
C ALA A 13 1.67 -9.03 24.82
N TRP A 14 1.11 -9.71 23.80
CA TRP A 14 1.61 -9.65 22.41
C TRP A 14 0.97 -8.53 21.59
N TYR A 15 -0.11 -7.93 22.11
CA TYR A 15 -0.90 -6.93 21.41
C TYR A 15 -0.06 -5.74 20.89
N PRO A 16 0.87 -5.16 21.67
CA PRO A 16 1.72 -4.07 21.20
C PRO A 16 2.65 -4.46 20.05
N GLN A 17 3.27 -5.63 20.14
CA GLN A 17 4.21 -6.11 19.12
C GLN A 17 3.50 -6.39 17.80
N PHE A 18 2.38 -7.11 17.83
CA PHE A 18 1.59 -7.40 16.63
C PHE A 18 0.91 -6.17 16.07
N ALA A 19 0.45 -5.23 16.91
CA ALA A 19 -0.13 -3.98 16.43
C ALA A 19 0.84 -3.22 15.53
N ARG A 20 2.12 -3.10 15.93
CA ARG A 20 3.17 -2.50 15.09
C ARG A 20 3.39 -3.27 13.79
N VAL A 21 3.55 -4.59 13.84
CA VAL A 21 3.79 -5.42 12.65
C VAL A 21 2.63 -5.33 11.66
N VAL A 22 1.39 -5.45 12.16
CA VAL A 22 0.16 -5.36 11.36
C VAL A 22 0.02 -3.95 10.78
N TRP A 23 0.37 -2.90 11.52
CA TRP A 23 0.33 -1.53 11.02
C TRP A 23 1.21 -1.35 9.77
N HIS A 24 2.43 -1.87 9.80
CA HIS A 24 3.32 -1.82 8.63
C HIS A 24 2.79 -2.68 7.49
N ALA A 25 2.35 -3.90 7.77
CA ALA A 25 1.85 -4.82 6.75
C ALA A 25 0.60 -4.29 6.03
N THR A 26 -0.24 -3.50 6.71
CA THR A 26 -1.50 -2.96 6.19
C THR A 26 -1.37 -1.58 5.55
N ALA A 27 -0.17 -0.99 5.52
CA ALA A 27 0.07 0.31 4.89
C ALA A 27 -0.43 0.39 3.42
N PRO A 28 -0.25 -0.63 2.56
CA PRO A 28 -0.78 -0.60 1.19
C PRO A 28 -2.32 -0.51 1.14
N LEU A 29 -3.03 -1.18 2.06
CA LEU A 29 -4.49 -1.16 2.16
C LEU A 29 -5.00 0.22 2.56
N ARG A 30 -4.41 0.79 3.62
CA ARG A 30 -4.71 2.16 4.06
C ARG A 30 -4.50 3.17 2.94
N HIS A 31 -3.38 3.08 2.21
CA HIS A 31 -3.15 3.94 1.04
C HIS A 31 -4.19 3.78 -0.07
N ALA A 32 -4.72 2.58 -0.28
CA ALA A 32 -5.73 2.35 -1.31
C ALA A 32 -7.11 2.91 -0.92
N LEU A 33 -7.54 2.77 0.34
CA LEU A 33 -8.79 3.31 0.86
C LEU A 33 -8.93 4.81 0.56
N HIS A 34 -7.88 5.57 0.89
CA HIS A 34 -7.84 7.00 0.61
C HIS A 34 -7.84 7.36 -0.87
N ARG A 35 -7.21 6.54 -1.73
CA ARG A 35 -7.27 6.78 -3.18
C ARG A 35 -8.68 6.60 -3.74
N THR A 36 -9.44 5.63 -3.21
CA THR A 36 -10.78 5.31 -3.71
C THR A 36 -11.86 6.28 -3.24
N GLN A 37 -11.74 6.82 -2.02
CA GLN A 37 -12.79 7.66 -1.43
C GLN A 37 -12.64 9.15 -1.77
N GLY A 38 -11.58 9.55 -2.50
CA GLY A 38 -11.26 10.96 -2.71
C GLY A 38 -10.89 11.72 -1.42
N ALA A 39 -10.76 11.00 -0.31
CA ALA A 39 -10.48 11.54 1.02
C ALA A 39 -8.98 11.82 1.18
N ASP A 40 -8.70 12.99 1.77
CA ASP A 40 -7.40 13.59 2.08
C ASP A 40 -6.16 12.79 1.65
N TRP A 41 -5.52 13.29 0.59
CA TRP A 41 -4.16 12.90 0.20
C TRP A 41 -3.21 12.97 1.42
N TRP A 42 -3.51 13.85 2.37
CA TRP A 42 -2.81 14.09 3.62
C TRP A 42 -3.46 13.39 4.84
N CYS A 43 -3.64 12.07 4.76
CA CYS A 43 -4.00 11.33 5.97
C CYS A 43 -2.72 11.07 6.79
N PRO A 44 -2.60 11.59 8.03
CA PRO A 44 -1.42 11.44 8.87
C PRO A 44 -1.10 9.96 9.20
N THR A 45 -2.10 9.08 9.17
CA THR A 45 -1.92 7.62 9.36
C THR A 45 -1.27 6.90 8.17
N LYS A 46 -1.08 7.58 7.03
CA LYS A 46 -0.29 7.08 5.89
C LYS A 46 1.22 7.08 6.16
N ALA A 47 1.69 8.07 6.91
CA ALA A 47 3.11 8.36 7.08
C ALA A 47 3.64 8.02 8.48
N ALA A 48 2.78 8.08 9.51
CA ALA A 48 3.21 7.80 10.87
C ALA A 48 3.10 6.29 11.17
N PRO A 49 4.20 5.61 11.53
CA PRO A 49 4.05 4.56 12.51
C PRO A 49 3.58 5.25 13.79
N TYR A 50 2.47 4.78 14.34
CA TYR A 50 2.34 4.62 15.78
C TYR A 50 3.73 4.40 16.39
N SER A 51 4.22 5.40 17.09
CA SER A 51 5.63 5.45 17.50
C SER A 51 5.93 4.26 18.44
N PRO A 52 7.21 3.96 18.73
CA PRO A 52 7.54 3.03 19.81
C PRO A 52 6.81 3.36 21.13
N GLU A 53 6.36 4.61 21.33
CA GLU A 53 5.60 5.06 22.50
C GLU A 53 4.08 4.88 22.41
N ASP A 54 3.52 4.48 21.26
CA ASP A 54 2.09 4.18 21.07
C ASP A 54 1.86 3.05 20.05
N PRO A 55 2.42 1.85 20.25
CA PRO A 55 2.40 0.77 19.26
C PRO A 55 1.00 0.22 18.93
N VAL A 56 0.00 0.54 19.75
CA VAL A 56 -1.41 0.10 19.63
C VAL A 56 -2.33 1.16 19.02
N GLY A 57 -1.87 2.41 18.91
CA GLY A 57 -2.64 3.50 18.33
C GLY A 57 -3.69 4.12 19.24
N ASP A 58 -3.49 4.03 20.55
CA ASP A 58 -4.40 4.55 21.56
C ASP A 58 -4.19 6.05 21.82
N ARG A 59 -3.05 6.63 21.39
CA ARG A 59 -2.79 8.07 21.44
C ARG A 59 -3.26 8.73 20.15
N ALA A 60 -4.56 8.97 20.12
CA ALA A 60 -5.31 9.59 19.05
C ALA A 60 -4.67 10.90 18.53
N ASP A 61 -4.16 10.87 17.30
CA ASP A 61 -4.64 11.81 16.29
C ASP A 61 -5.64 11.03 15.41
N PRO A 62 -6.95 11.09 15.75
CA PRO A 62 -7.99 10.20 15.22
C PRO A 62 -8.49 10.69 13.87
N SER A 63 -7.60 11.04 12.95
CA SER A 63 -8.04 11.75 11.75
C SER A 63 -8.56 10.80 10.64
N CYS A 64 -8.58 9.47 10.84
CA CYS A 64 -9.15 8.54 9.86
C CYS A 64 -9.63 7.21 10.50
N ASP A 65 -10.93 7.14 10.77
CA ASP A 65 -11.61 5.96 11.30
C ASP A 65 -11.42 4.72 10.41
N ASP A 66 -11.41 4.89 9.09
CA ASP A 66 -11.22 3.78 8.14
C ASP A 66 -9.86 3.09 8.31
N CYS A 67 -8.80 3.88 8.52
CA CYS A 67 -7.45 3.36 8.72
C CYS A 67 -7.32 2.56 10.02
N VAL A 68 -7.95 3.06 11.09
CA VAL A 68 -7.93 2.43 12.42
C VAL A 68 -8.78 1.17 12.42
N SER A 69 -9.98 1.23 11.83
CA SER A 69 -10.90 0.10 11.72
C SER A 69 -10.25 -1.09 10.99
N GLU A 70 -9.63 -0.83 9.83
CA GLU A 70 -9.01 -1.87 9.01
C GLU A 70 -7.74 -2.45 9.65
N HIS A 71 -6.97 -1.63 10.38
CA HIS A 71 -5.86 -2.12 11.20
C HIS A 71 -6.36 -3.00 12.35
N GLY A 72 -7.37 -2.55 13.09
CA GLY A 72 -7.94 -3.26 14.23
C GLY A 72 -8.54 -4.60 13.85
N GLU A 73 -9.23 -4.70 12.70
CA GLU A 73 -9.77 -5.96 12.20
C GLU A 73 -8.64 -6.97 11.88
N ILE A 74 -7.63 -6.53 11.14
CA ILE A 74 -6.51 -7.40 10.76
C ILE A 74 -5.68 -7.79 11.99
N LEU A 75 -5.51 -6.89 12.96
CA LEU A 75 -4.85 -7.17 14.23
C LEU A 75 -5.61 -8.24 15.02
N CYS A 76 -6.92 -8.07 15.21
CA CYS A 76 -7.78 -9.03 15.90
C CYS A 76 -7.69 -10.43 15.26
N LEU A 77 -7.77 -10.52 13.93
CA LEU A 77 -7.68 -11.78 13.20
C LEU A 77 -6.29 -12.42 13.30
N THR A 78 -5.23 -11.61 13.28
CA THR A 78 -3.84 -12.07 13.45
C THR A 78 -3.63 -12.64 14.84
N CYS A 79 -4.04 -11.92 15.89
CA CYS A 79 -3.99 -12.38 17.28
C CYS A 79 -4.77 -13.69 17.48
N ARG A 80 -6.00 -13.78 16.93
CA ARG A 80 -6.82 -14.99 17.01
C ARG A 80 -6.16 -16.20 16.34
N ARG A 81 -5.50 -16.01 15.19
CA ARG A 81 -4.77 -17.09 14.51
C ARG A 81 -3.52 -17.51 15.29
N TYR A 82 -2.86 -16.56 15.95
CA TYR A 82 -1.68 -16.82 16.75
C TYR A 82 -2.03 -17.63 18.00
N ALA A 83 -3.12 -17.29 18.68
CA ALA A 83 -3.62 -18.01 19.86
C ALA A 83 -3.74 -19.53 19.63
N VAL A 84 -4.13 -19.94 18.43
CA VAL A 84 -4.33 -21.35 18.06
C VAL A 84 -3.02 -22.04 17.66
N ARG A 85 -1.98 -21.29 17.26
CA ARG A 85 -0.77 -21.83 16.62
C ARG A 85 0.53 -21.44 17.29
N SER A 86 0.50 -20.67 18.37
CA SER A 86 1.66 -20.07 19.03
C SER A 86 2.76 -21.09 19.35
N ALA A 87 2.40 -22.28 19.82
CA ALA A 87 3.34 -23.36 20.13
C ALA A 87 4.17 -23.85 18.93
N LEU A 88 3.73 -23.58 17.69
CA LEU A 88 4.39 -24.01 16.45
C LEU A 88 5.16 -22.86 15.76
N ILE A 89 5.16 -21.66 16.34
CA ILE A 89 5.68 -20.45 15.70
C ILE A 89 7.00 -20.06 16.36
N ALA A 90 8.11 -20.29 15.67
CA ALA A 90 9.44 -19.91 16.13
C ALA A 90 9.74 -18.40 16.01
N ASP A 91 9.13 -17.74 15.02
CA ASP A 91 9.27 -16.31 14.74
C ASP A 91 7.88 -15.67 14.68
N PRO A 92 7.38 -15.15 15.82
CA PRO A 92 6.06 -14.52 15.91
C PRO A 92 5.88 -13.31 15.00
N ASP A 93 6.92 -12.47 14.84
CA ASP A 93 6.84 -11.23 14.07
C ASP A 93 6.78 -11.50 12.58
N GLY A 94 7.70 -12.32 12.05
CA GLY A 94 7.66 -12.70 10.65
C GLY A 94 6.41 -13.50 10.31
N TRP A 95 5.90 -14.31 11.25
CA TRP A 95 4.61 -14.98 11.09
C TRP A 95 3.45 -13.98 11.05
N ALA A 96 3.38 -13.03 11.99
CA ALA A 96 2.32 -12.04 12.08
C ALA A 96 2.31 -11.15 10.83
N PHE A 97 3.49 -10.74 10.33
CA PHE A 97 3.62 -9.99 9.10
C PHE A 97 3.02 -10.74 7.91
N ARG A 98 3.40 -12.01 7.71
CA ARG A 98 2.86 -12.85 6.61
C ARG A 98 1.35 -13.05 6.72
N VAL A 99 0.84 -13.26 7.93
CA VAL A 99 -0.61 -13.40 8.17
C VAL A 99 -1.34 -12.09 7.87
N ALA A 100 -0.83 -10.96 8.35
CA ALA A 100 -1.38 -9.64 8.10
C ALA A 100 -1.37 -9.29 6.60
N GLU A 101 -0.29 -9.60 5.87
CA GLU A 101 -0.24 -9.44 4.41
C GLU A 101 -1.31 -10.29 3.71
N CYS A 102 -1.50 -11.54 4.13
CA CYS A 102 -2.54 -12.40 3.58
C CYS A 102 -3.94 -11.84 3.85
N LEU A 103 -4.24 -11.46 5.09
CA LEU A 103 -5.51 -10.87 5.49
C LEU A 103 -5.79 -9.56 4.75
N MET A 104 -4.78 -8.69 4.63
CA MET A 104 -4.84 -7.46 3.85
C MET A 104 -5.20 -7.75 2.38
N ARG A 105 -4.55 -8.74 1.74
CA ARG A 105 -4.87 -9.13 0.36
C ARG A 105 -6.30 -9.69 0.24
N ASP A 106 -6.77 -10.44 1.22
CA ASP A 106 -8.14 -10.97 1.24
C ASP A 106 -9.17 -9.84 1.43
N ARG A 107 -8.88 -8.85 2.28
CA ARG A 107 -9.71 -7.66 2.45
C ARG A 107 -9.76 -6.82 1.19
N PHE A 108 -8.62 -6.60 0.53
CA PHE A 108 -8.58 -5.97 -0.80
C PHE A 108 -9.47 -6.69 -1.82
N ARG A 109 -9.47 -8.02 -1.82
CA ARG A 109 -10.34 -8.80 -2.70
C ARG A 109 -11.81 -8.60 -2.32
N ALA A 110 -12.15 -8.61 -1.04
CA ALA A 110 -13.51 -8.37 -0.56
C ALA A 110 -14.02 -6.99 -1.00
N MET A 111 -13.26 -5.92 -0.77
CA MET A 111 -13.60 -4.56 -1.21
C MET A 111 -13.81 -4.47 -2.73
N ARG A 112 -13.00 -5.19 -3.51
CA ARG A 112 -13.18 -5.25 -4.97
C ARG A 112 -14.48 -5.94 -5.35
N VAL A 113 -14.84 -7.03 -4.68
CA VAL A 113 -16.10 -7.74 -4.90
C VAL A 113 -17.29 -6.88 -4.50
N GLU A 114 -17.20 -6.17 -3.36
CA GLU A 114 -18.19 -5.16 -2.93
C GLU A 114 -18.36 -4.07 -4.00
N ALA A 115 -17.26 -3.68 -4.67
CA ALA A 115 -17.26 -2.76 -5.81
C ALA A 115 -17.66 -3.39 -7.15
N GLY A 116 -18.12 -4.65 -7.18
CA GLY A 116 -18.66 -5.34 -8.36
C GLY A 116 -17.65 -6.19 -9.17
N ALA A 117 -16.42 -6.35 -8.70
CA ALA A 117 -15.47 -7.28 -9.33
C ALA A 117 -15.86 -8.74 -9.09
N LEU A 118 -15.44 -9.64 -9.97
CA LEU A 118 -15.70 -11.06 -9.82
C LEU A 118 -14.96 -11.66 -8.62
N ALA A 119 -15.68 -12.40 -7.79
CA ALA A 119 -15.09 -13.18 -6.71
C ALA A 119 -14.24 -14.33 -7.28
N ARG A 120 -13.02 -14.49 -6.75
CA ARG A 120 -12.06 -15.51 -7.19
C ARG A 120 -12.61 -16.94 -7.09
N THR A 121 -13.48 -17.18 -6.13
CA THR A 121 -14.19 -18.43 -5.90
C THR A 121 -15.64 -18.25 -6.28
N ASP A 122 -15.94 -18.55 -7.53
CA ASP A 122 -17.31 -18.61 -8.04
C ASP A 122 -17.49 -19.98 -8.72
N PRO A 123 -17.81 -21.03 -7.93
CA PRO A 123 -17.74 -22.42 -8.37
C PRO A 123 -18.76 -22.77 -9.47
N ARG A 124 -19.76 -21.93 -9.70
CA ARG A 124 -20.80 -22.16 -10.72
C ARG A 124 -21.04 -20.97 -11.65
N GLY A 125 -20.43 -19.82 -11.39
CA GLY A 125 -20.66 -18.63 -12.18
C GLY A 125 -19.51 -18.31 -13.14
N VAL A 126 -19.25 -17.02 -13.28
CA VAL A 126 -18.45 -16.43 -14.35
C VAL A 126 -17.00 -16.92 -14.30
N VAL A 127 -16.41 -16.98 -13.12
CA VAL A 127 -15.01 -17.38 -12.97
C VAL A 127 -14.81 -18.87 -13.28
N ALA A 128 -15.75 -19.74 -12.88
CA ALA A 128 -15.73 -21.14 -13.28
C ALA A 128 -15.78 -21.30 -14.81
N ARG A 129 -16.56 -20.49 -15.53
CA ARG A 129 -16.58 -20.51 -17.01
C ARG A 129 -15.26 -20.07 -17.62
N ILE A 130 -14.63 -19.03 -17.06
CA ILE A 130 -13.29 -18.59 -17.51
C ILE A 130 -12.28 -19.72 -17.32
N TYR A 131 -12.25 -20.33 -16.13
CA TYR A 131 -11.32 -21.42 -15.83
C TYR A 131 -11.58 -22.69 -16.65
N GLY A 132 -12.85 -23.01 -16.93
CA GLY A 132 -13.22 -24.14 -17.78
C GLY A 132 -12.85 -23.95 -19.25
N ALA A 133 -12.62 -22.70 -19.69
CA ALA A 133 -12.18 -22.39 -21.04
C ALA A 133 -10.65 -22.40 -21.21
N CYS A 134 -9.88 -22.35 -20.11
CA CYS A 134 -8.42 -22.45 -20.13
C CYS A 134 -7.97 -23.88 -20.45
N ALA A 135 -7.07 -24.03 -21.42
CA ALA A 135 -6.60 -25.31 -21.92
C ALA A 135 -5.78 -26.09 -20.88
N ASP A 136 -4.93 -25.39 -20.13
CA ASP A 136 -3.98 -26.01 -19.21
C ASP A 136 -3.92 -25.34 -17.83
N GLU A 137 -3.07 -25.87 -16.96
CA GLU A 137 -2.90 -25.36 -15.60
C GLU A 137 -2.22 -24.00 -15.56
N TRP A 138 -1.35 -23.70 -16.53
CA TRP A 138 -0.70 -22.40 -16.61
C TRP A 138 -1.71 -21.32 -16.99
N GLU A 139 -2.55 -21.53 -18.00
CA GLU A 139 -3.60 -20.60 -18.38
C GLU A 139 -4.59 -20.36 -17.25
N ARG A 140 -5.02 -21.42 -16.53
CA ARG A 140 -5.87 -21.27 -15.34
C ARG A 140 -5.18 -20.45 -14.25
N ARG A 141 -3.88 -20.67 -14.03
CA ARG A 141 -3.10 -19.88 -13.08
C ARG A 141 -2.98 -18.43 -13.52
N LEU A 142 -2.69 -18.18 -14.79
CA LEU A 142 -2.56 -16.86 -15.38
C LEU A 142 -3.88 -16.10 -15.32
N ALA A 143 -5.02 -16.76 -15.58
CA ALA A 143 -6.35 -16.18 -15.38
C ALA A 143 -6.57 -15.71 -13.95
N ARG A 144 -6.15 -16.52 -12.97
CA ARG A 144 -6.21 -16.14 -11.55
C ARG A 144 -5.27 -14.98 -11.21
N LEU A 145 -4.08 -14.93 -11.78
CA LEU A 145 -3.13 -13.83 -11.60
C LEU A 145 -3.65 -12.52 -12.21
N ILE A 146 -4.24 -12.58 -13.40
CA ILE A 146 -4.91 -11.45 -14.05
C ILE A 146 -6.08 -11.01 -13.17
N LEU A 147 -6.96 -11.91 -12.71
CA LEU A 147 -8.07 -11.56 -11.80
C LEU A 147 -7.59 -10.92 -10.48
N ASP A 148 -6.48 -11.39 -9.92
CA ASP A 148 -5.87 -10.79 -8.73
C ASP A 148 -5.32 -9.37 -9.03
N TYR A 149 -4.91 -9.10 -10.28
CA TYR A 149 -4.27 -7.85 -10.70
C TYR A 149 -5.23 -6.80 -11.28
N VAL A 150 -6.22 -7.21 -12.07
CA VAL A 150 -7.25 -6.34 -12.65
C VAL A 150 -8.25 -5.93 -11.57
N GLY A 151 -8.84 -4.73 -11.63
CA GLY A 151 -9.79 -4.25 -10.60
C GLY A 151 -9.18 -3.44 -9.45
N TYR A 152 -7.92 -3.00 -9.55
CA TYR A 152 -7.43 -1.85 -8.79
C TYR A 152 -7.95 -0.56 -9.44
N ALA A 153 -8.56 0.33 -8.66
CA ALA A 153 -9.03 1.65 -9.12
C ALA A 153 -7.89 2.69 -9.28
N GLY A 154 -6.63 2.26 -9.25
CA GLY A 154 -5.46 3.13 -9.38
C GLY A 154 -4.77 2.96 -10.73
N SER A 155 -4.10 4.00 -11.20
CA SER A 155 -3.26 3.96 -12.40
C SER A 155 -2.24 2.83 -12.29
N LEU A 156 -2.36 1.83 -13.17
CA LEU A 156 -1.31 0.82 -13.32
C LEU A 156 -0.10 1.46 -14.04
N PRO A 157 1.12 1.15 -13.61
CA PRO A 157 2.32 1.67 -14.24
C PRO A 157 2.42 1.18 -15.71
N PRO A 158 3.18 1.87 -16.57
CA PRO A 158 3.26 1.62 -18.01
C PRO A 158 3.76 0.20 -18.37
N ASP A 159 4.42 -0.49 -17.45
CA ASP A 159 4.72 -1.92 -17.46
C ASP A 159 3.55 -2.73 -16.86
N LEU A 160 2.39 -2.63 -17.53
CA LEU A 160 1.05 -3.06 -17.13
C LEU A 160 0.95 -4.40 -16.38
N TRP A 161 1.84 -5.35 -16.65
CA TRP A 161 1.83 -6.66 -16.04
C TRP A 161 3.15 -6.92 -15.32
N PRO A 162 3.13 -7.60 -14.15
CA PRO A 162 4.35 -7.94 -13.41
C PRO A 162 5.06 -9.12 -14.09
N TYR A 163 5.57 -8.90 -15.30
CA TYR A 163 6.08 -9.93 -16.20
C TYR A 163 7.13 -10.81 -15.54
N ALA A 164 8.09 -10.23 -14.80
CA ALA A 164 9.13 -11.00 -14.11
C ALA A 164 8.53 -12.04 -13.15
N LYS A 165 7.52 -11.65 -12.36
CA LYS A 165 6.82 -12.54 -11.42
C LYS A 165 6.01 -13.61 -12.15
N TRP A 166 5.35 -13.24 -13.24
CA TRP A 166 4.55 -14.19 -14.03
C TRP A 166 5.42 -15.19 -14.79
N LEU A 167 6.59 -14.76 -15.30
CA LEU A 167 7.57 -15.65 -15.89
C LEU A 167 8.13 -16.65 -14.87
N ALA A 168 8.45 -16.20 -13.66
CA ALA A 168 8.88 -17.09 -12.58
C ALA A 168 7.78 -18.12 -12.22
N GLU A 169 6.52 -17.69 -12.19
CA GLU A 169 5.39 -18.59 -11.93
C GLU A 169 5.15 -19.57 -13.09
N LYS A 170 5.28 -19.13 -14.35
CA LYS A 170 5.20 -20.00 -15.53
C LYS A 170 6.25 -21.10 -15.44
N ALA A 171 7.50 -20.73 -15.19
CA ALA A 171 8.60 -21.67 -15.03
C ALA A 171 8.34 -22.69 -13.91
N ARG A 172 7.75 -22.26 -12.79
CA ARG A 172 7.39 -23.14 -11.67
C ARG A 172 6.33 -24.19 -12.04
N ILE A 173 5.39 -23.85 -12.92
CA ILE A 173 4.26 -24.72 -13.30
C ILE A 173 4.61 -25.61 -14.49
N THR A 174 5.24 -25.05 -15.51
CA THR A 174 5.53 -25.76 -16.76
C THR A 174 6.90 -26.42 -16.78
N GLY A 175 7.76 -26.14 -15.79
CA GLY A 175 9.16 -26.56 -15.78
C GLY A 175 10.03 -25.84 -16.81
N ALA A 176 9.49 -24.86 -17.54
CA ALA A 176 10.23 -24.16 -18.59
C ALA A 176 11.37 -23.30 -18.01
N PRO A 177 12.53 -23.25 -18.68
CA PRO A 177 13.69 -22.51 -18.19
C PRO A 177 13.46 -20.99 -18.14
N GLN A 178 14.08 -20.35 -17.14
CA GLN A 178 13.99 -18.91 -16.87
C GLN A 178 14.95 -18.02 -17.69
N LEU A 179 15.82 -18.56 -18.59
CA LEU A 179 16.69 -17.78 -19.53
C LEU A 179 16.40 -18.00 -21.05
N GLY A 180 16.36 -16.95 -21.91
CA GLY A 180 15.91 -17.02 -23.33
C GLY A 180 15.16 -15.78 -23.90
N ALA A 181 15.47 -15.40 -25.15
CA ALA A 181 15.03 -14.14 -25.81
C ALA A 181 13.55 -14.08 -26.25
N GLY A 182 12.84 -15.21 -26.36
CA GLY A 182 11.44 -15.27 -26.84
C GLY A 182 10.36 -15.27 -25.73
N ARG A 183 10.75 -15.25 -24.46
CA ARG A 183 9.82 -15.50 -23.36
C ARG A 183 8.79 -14.42 -23.10
N LEU A 184 9.16 -13.16 -23.26
CA LEU A 184 8.23 -12.07 -23.02
C LEU A 184 7.11 -12.10 -24.06
N SER A 185 7.47 -12.37 -25.33
CA SER A 185 6.49 -12.59 -26.41
C SER A 185 5.57 -13.77 -26.10
N ALA A 186 6.12 -14.92 -25.69
CA ALA A 186 5.30 -16.07 -25.34
C ALA A 186 4.35 -15.79 -24.16
N LEU A 187 4.81 -15.02 -23.16
CA LEU A 187 3.94 -14.59 -22.06
C LEU A 187 2.87 -13.59 -22.54
N HIS A 188 3.18 -12.70 -23.49
CA HIS A 188 2.18 -11.82 -24.11
C HIS A 188 1.11 -12.61 -24.83
N ASP A 189 1.49 -13.66 -25.57
CA ASP A 189 0.54 -14.54 -26.25
C ASP A 189 -0.37 -15.25 -25.24
N ASP A 190 0.19 -15.81 -24.15
CA ASP A 190 -0.60 -16.42 -23.08
C ASP A 190 -1.60 -15.41 -22.47
N ILE A 191 -1.14 -14.17 -22.22
CA ILE A 191 -1.97 -13.10 -21.68
C ILE A 191 -3.11 -12.80 -22.65
N ALA A 192 -2.83 -12.68 -23.95
CA ALA A 192 -3.84 -12.41 -24.96
C ALA A 192 -4.89 -13.52 -25.04
N VAL A 193 -4.47 -14.79 -24.96
CA VAL A 193 -5.37 -15.95 -24.91
C VAL A 193 -6.30 -15.85 -23.69
N VAL A 194 -5.73 -15.67 -22.49
CA VAL A 194 -6.50 -15.58 -21.25
C VAL A 194 -7.44 -14.37 -21.23
N LEU A 195 -7.01 -13.20 -21.71
CA LEU A 195 -7.86 -12.03 -21.87
C LEU A 195 -9.01 -12.30 -22.85
N GLY A 196 -8.77 -13.07 -23.92
CA GLY A 196 -9.81 -13.55 -24.83
C GLY A 196 -10.87 -14.40 -24.12
N HIS A 197 -10.47 -15.30 -23.23
CA HIS A 197 -11.40 -16.07 -22.39
C HIS A 197 -12.19 -15.17 -21.44
N MET A 198 -11.53 -14.22 -20.78
CA MET A 198 -12.18 -13.27 -19.89
C MET A 198 -13.21 -12.40 -20.62
N ARG A 199 -12.90 -11.93 -21.83
CA ARG A 199 -13.82 -11.14 -22.66
C ARG A 199 -15.06 -11.95 -23.05
N ARG A 200 -14.88 -13.21 -23.47
CA ARG A 200 -15.98 -14.07 -23.91
C ARG A 200 -16.86 -14.56 -22.76
N HIS A 201 -16.28 -14.84 -21.60
CA HIS A 201 -16.97 -15.54 -20.51
C HIS A 201 -17.26 -14.67 -19.28
N GLY A 202 -16.71 -13.46 -19.21
CA GLY A 202 -16.79 -12.51 -18.09
C GLY A 202 -18.20 -11.99 -17.76
N GLY A 203 -19.16 -12.16 -18.65
CA GLY A 203 -20.56 -11.75 -18.41
C GLY A 203 -20.75 -10.23 -18.29
N GLN A 204 -21.91 -9.84 -17.76
CA GLN A 204 -22.29 -8.45 -17.55
C GLN A 204 -22.30 -8.10 -16.06
N VAL A 205 -21.99 -6.84 -15.77
CA VAL A 205 -22.01 -6.22 -14.45
C VAL A 205 -22.70 -4.87 -14.54
N THR A 206 -23.29 -4.44 -13.43
CA THR A 206 -23.87 -3.11 -13.32
C THR A 206 -22.88 -2.20 -12.59
N VAL A 207 -22.39 -1.18 -13.28
CA VAL A 207 -21.47 -0.17 -12.71
C VAL A 207 -22.17 1.19 -12.81
N GLN A 208 -22.40 1.86 -11.68
CA GLN A 208 -23.08 3.17 -11.63
C GLN A 208 -24.47 3.17 -12.31
N GLY A 209 -25.19 2.04 -12.25
CA GLY A 209 -26.50 1.89 -12.87
C GLY A 209 -26.48 1.46 -14.35
N GLU A 210 -25.31 1.42 -14.99
CA GLU A 210 -25.17 0.97 -16.38
C GLU A 210 -24.73 -0.50 -16.46
N LYS A 211 -25.40 -1.28 -17.31
CA LYS A 211 -24.96 -2.64 -17.63
C LYS A 211 -23.83 -2.60 -18.66
N MET A 212 -22.70 -3.19 -18.33
CA MET A 212 -21.55 -3.33 -19.23
C MET A 212 -20.89 -4.69 -19.06
N LEU A 213 -20.05 -5.10 -20.02
CA LEU A 213 -19.29 -6.34 -19.87
C LEU A 213 -18.33 -6.19 -18.69
N TRP A 214 -18.19 -7.23 -17.87
CA TRP A 214 -17.22 -7.23 -16.77
C TRP A 214 -15.82 -6.95 -17.28
N TYR A 215 -15.47 -7.54 -18.42
CA TYR A 215 -14.19 -7.30 -19.08
C TYR A 215 -13.99 -5.81 -19.38
N ASP A 216 -15.02 -5.16 -19.93
CA ASP A 216 -14.95 -3.72 -20.20
C ASP A 216 -14.80 -2.96 -18.89
N ALA A 217 -15.66 -3.19 -17.90
CA ALA A 217 -15.62 -2.47 -16.63
C ALA A 217 -14.31 -2.65 -15.82
N TYR A 218 -13.77 -3.87 -15.81
CA TYR A 218 -12.77 -4.31 -14.82
C TYR A 218 -11.48 -4.88 -15.41
N VAL A 219 -11.33 -4.99 -16.73
CA VAL A 219 -10.07 -5.42 -17.37
C VAL A 219 -9.59 -4.38 -18.37
N GLU A 220 -10.48 -3.91 -19.25
CA GLU A 220 -10.16 -2.89 -20.25
C GLU A 220 -10.31 -1.47 -19.66
N ARG A 221 -11.34 -1.20 -18.85
CA ARG A 221 -11.63 0.15 -18.28
C ARG A 221 -11.10 0.45 -16.87
N PRO A 222 -10.50 -0.46 -16.07
CA PRO A 222 -9.61 -0.03 -14.98
C PRO A 222 -8.30 0.50 -15.54
N LEU A 223 -8.02 0.25 -16.82
CA LEU A 223 -7.05 0.99 -17.63
C LEU A 223 -7.67 2.27 -18.24
N GLY A 224 -8.96 2.51 -17.99
CA GLY A 224 -9.85 3.43 -18.70
C GLY A 224 -10.49 4.54 -17.85
N ARG A 225 -9.95 4.82 -16.66
CA ARG A 225 -9.90 6.20 -16.15
C ARG A 225 -8.45 6.61 -15.92
N ARG A 226 -7.65 6.61 -17.00
CA ARG A 226 -6.60 7.62 -17.09
C ARG A 226 -7.30 8.97 -17.03
N ARG A 227 -6.96 9.83 -16.06
CA ARG A 227 -7.04 11.25 -16.35
C ARG A 227 -6.15 11.47 -17.57
N ARG A 228 -6.74 11.98 -18.65
CA ARG A 228 -6.03 12.53 -19.78
C ARG A 228 -5.04 13.58 -19.24
N ILE A 229 -3.73 13.36 -19.42
CA ILE A 229 -2.71 14.36 -19.04
C ILE A 229 -2.98 15.68 -19.78
N ASP A 230 -3.63 15.61 -20.94
CA ASP A 230 -4.15 16.71 -21.76
C ASP A 230 -5.37 17.45 -21.15
N THR A 231 -5.81 17.13 -19.93
CA THR A 231 -6.66 18.02 -19.11
C THR A 231 -5.88 18.81 -18.04
N LEU A 232 -4.56 18.66 -18.02
CA LEU A 232 -3.65 19.67 -17.51
C LEU A 232 -3.06 20.39 -18.73
N SER A 233 -3.25 21.71 -18.77
CA SER A 233 -2.81 22.58 -19.86
C SER A 233 -1.39 22.26 -20.31
N LEU A 234 -1.19 22.07 -21.61
CA LEU A 234 0.11 21.82 -22.25
C LEU A 234 0.94 23.10 -22.47
N ASP A 235 0.51 24.25 -21.92
CA ASP A 235 1.23 25.52 -22.07
C ASP A 235 2.15 25.89 -20.88
N GLU A 236 2.32 25.01 -19.89
CA GLU A 236 3.37 25.19 -18.87
C GLU A 236 4.31 23.98 -18.84
N GLY A 237 5.24 23.94 -19.80
CA GLY A 237 6.34 22.97 -19.78
C GLY A 237 7.41 23.34 -18.75
N PRO A 238 7.99 22.37 -18.01
CA PRO A 238 9.26 22.57 -17.34
C PRO A 238 10.41 22.08 -18.22
N SER A 239 11.44 22.92 -18.20
CA SER A 239 12.75 22.83 -18.84
C SER A 239 13.46 21.47 -18.66
N LYS A 240 14.47 21.26 -19.52
CA LYS A 240 15.35 20.08 -19.66
C LYS A 240 16.20 19.69 -18.42
N SER A 241 15.80 20.00 -17.19
CA SER A 241 16.58 19.68 -15.97
C SER A 241 16.09 18.49 -15.14
N ASP A 242 14.92 17.91 -15.39
CA ASP A 242 14.41 16.83 -14.52
C ASP A 242 14.69 15.42 -15.05
N ARG A 243 15.94 14.97 -14.89
CA ARG A 243 16.20 13.55 -14.63
C ARG A 243 15.82 13.26 -13.18
N ARG A 244 14.63 12.71 -12.94
CA ARG A 244 14.30 12.03 -11.67
C ARG A 244 14.90 10.61 -11.69
N PRO A 245 15.66 10.18 -10.67
CA PRO A 245 16.02 8.78 -10.50
C PRO A 245 14.82 7.98 -9.94
N PRO A 246 14.89 6.64 -9.91
CA PRO A 246 13.83 5.77 -9.40
C PRO A 246 13.56 6.09 -7.92
N ILE A 247 12.28 6.10 -7.52
CA ILE A 247 11.90 6.20 -6.11
C ILE A 247 12.01 4.80 -5.50
N ASP A 248 13.19 4.49 -4.98
CA ASP A 248 13.32 3.55 -3.87
C ASP A 248 12.56 4.12 -2.64
N PRO A 249 12.05 3.27 -1.72
CA PRO A 249 11.58 3.78 -0.42
C PRO A 249 12.65 4.72 0.13
N PRO A 250 12.29 5.90 0.69
CA PRO A 250 13.30 6.83 1.18
C PRO A 250 14.19 6.05 2.14
N ASP A 251 15.46 5.93 1.79
CA ASP A 251 16.46 5.27 2.60
C ASP A 251 16.29 5.84 4.02
N ALA A 252 15.97 4.98 4.98
CA ALA A 252 15.71 5.41 6.35
C ALA A 252 16.92 6.19 6.89
N GLY A 253 18.14 5.87 6.41
CA GLY A 253 19.35 6.63 6.69
C GLY A 253 19.35 8.05 6.11
N LEU A 254 18.73 8.27 4.96
CA LEU A 254 18.60 9.59 4.33
C LEU A 254 17.61 10.46 5.11
N VAL A 255 16.46 9.92 5.52
CA VAL A 255 15.45 10.63 6.33
C VAL A 255 15.99 10.97 7.72
N LEU A 256 16.63 10.02 8.39
CA LEU A 256 17.30 10.25 9.68
C LEU A 256 18.43 11.28 9.53
N GLY A 257 19.22 11.21 8.46
CA GLY A 257 20.27 12.19 8.17
C GLY A 257 19.77 13.60 7.88
N TYR A 258 18.53 13.79 7.41
CA TYR A 258 17.91 15.11 7.32
C TYR A 258 17.40 15.61 8.66
N ALA A 259 16.81 14.75 9.48
CA ALA A 259 16.37 15.10 10.83
C ALA A 259 17.55 15.53 11.71
N ASP A 260 18.65 14.77 11.68
CA ASP A 260 19.86 15.07 12.46
C ASP A 260 20.50 16.39 12.03
N ARG A 261 20.62 16.64 10.71
CA ARG A 261 21.13 17.91 10.18
C ARG A 261 20.21 19.08 10.54
N MET A 262 18.89 18.92 10.44
CA MET A 262 17.92 19.93 10.84
C MET A 262 18.06 20.26 12.34
N LEU A 263 18.17 19.25 13.19
CA LEU A 263 18.34 19.43 14.64
C LEU A 263 19.67 20.11 14.98
N ALA A 264 20.78 19.67 14.38
CA ALA A 264 22.10 20.27 14.61
C ALA A 264 22.19 21.74 14.18
N GLU A 265 21.64 22.05 13.01
CA GLU A 265 21.70 23.38 12.39
C GLU A 265 20.73 24.35 13.09
N THR A 266 19.58 23.83 13.55
CA THR A 266 18.64 24.55 14.41
C THR A 266 19.24 24.81 15.80
N ARG A 267 19.87 23.81 16.43
CA ARG A 267 20.57 23.94 17.73
C ARG A 267 21.66 25.01 17.65
N THR A 268 22.42 25.05 16.56
CA THR A 268 23.47 26.06 16.34
C THR A 268 22.90 27.48 16.30
N ARG A 269 21.77 27.69 15.61
CA ARG A 269 21.10 29.01 15.58
C ARG A 269 20.49 29.39 16.92
N VAL A 270 19.85 28.44 17.62
CA VAL A 270 19.27 28.69 18.94
C VAL A 270 20.35 29.08 19.95
N ARG A 271 21.53 28.43 19.92
CA ARG A 271 22.69 28.83 20.74
C ARG A 271 23.22 30.24 20.43
N ARG A 272 22.95 30.76 19.23
CA ARG A 272 23.26 32.14 18.80
C ARG A 272 22.14 33.14 19.13
N GLY A 273 21.10 32.72 19.85
CA GLY A 273 20.01 33.58 20.31
C GLY A 273 18.75 33.57 19.43
N ALA A 274 18.69 32.73 18.39
CA ALA A 274 17.46 32.61 17.59
C ALA A 274 16.36 31.84 18.34
N THR A 275 15.09 32.19 18.11
CA THR A 275 13.98 31.34 18.55
C THR A 275 13.92 30.07 17.69
N VAL A 276 13.42 28.96 18.25
CA VAL A 276 13.29 27.67 17.51
C VAL A 276 12.49 27.84 16.21
N THR A 277 11.40 28.61 16.25
CA THR A 277 10.57 28.85 15.05
C THR A 277 11.32 29.67 14.00
N ALA A 278 12.06 30.71 14.40
CA ALA A 278 12.86 31.51 13.46
C ALA A 278 13.99 30.66 12.85
N ALA A 279 14.69 29.89 13.67
CA ALA A 279 15.73 28.97 13.21
C ALA A 279 15.18 27.94 12.21
N LEU A 280 14.03 27.32 12.49
CA LEU A 280 13.41 26.35 11.58
C LEU A 280 12.99 26.97 10.25
N ARG A 281 12.48 28.22 10.26
CA ARG A 281 12.11 28.93 9.01
C ARG A 281 13.30 29.18 8.09
N GLU A 282 14.49 29.30 8.65
CA GLU A 282 15.73 29.45 7.86
C GLU A 282 16.30 28.08 7.44
N VAL A 283 16.28 27.12 8.36
CA VAL A 283 16.89 25.80 8.17
C VAL A 283 16.11 24.94 7.18
N LEU A 284 14.77 24.95 7.24
CA LEU A 284 13.94 24.11 6.38
C LEU A 284 14.12 24.42 4.88
N PRO A 285 14.02 25.68 4.40
CA PRO A 285 14.29 25.98 2.99
C PRO A 285 15.73 25.65 2.58
N SER A 286 16.70 25.86 3.48
CA SER A 286 18.10 25.52 3.20
C SER A 286 18.34 24.02 3.04
N LEU A 287 17.60 23.17 3.76
CA LEU A 287 17.77 21.71 3.73
C LEU A 287 16.87 21.00 2.70
N LEU A 288 15.65 21.51 2.50
CA LEU A 288 14.60 20.85 1.72
C LEU A 288 14.16 21.66 0.49
N GLY A 289 14.82 22.79 0.20
CA GLY A 289 14.51 23.66 -0.93
C GLY A 289 13.08 24.21 -0.88
N ALA A 290 12.39 24.20 -2.02
CA ALA A 290 11.02 24.69 -2.16
C ALA A 290 10.06 24.00 -1.16
N LYS A 291 10.24 22.70 -0.91
CA LYS A 291 9.38 21.98 0.04
C LYS A 291 9.59 22.46 1.48
N GLY A 292 10.83 22.82 1.82
CA GLY A 292 11.14 23.45 3.11
C GLY A 292 10.49 24.83 3.26
N ALA A 293 10.41 25.61 2.18
CA ALA A 293 9.71 26.89 2.18
C ALA A 293 8.20 26.74 2.36
N GLU A 294 7.59 25.74 1.70
CA GLU A 294 6.16 25.41 1.90
C GLU A 294 5.88 25.04 3.37
N VAL A 295 6.71 24.18 3.96
CA VAL A 295 6.59 23.81 5.38
C VAL A 295 6.78 25.03 6.28
N ALA A 296 7.75 25.90 5.99
CA ALA A 296 8.01 27.11 6.75
C ALA A 296 6.87 28.14 6.69
N ALA A 297 6.07 28.11 5.62
CA ALA A 297 4.90 28.95 5.41
C ALA A 297 3.63 28.40 6.09
N ASP A 298 3.53 27.08 6.29
CA ASP A 298 2.42 26.46 7.03
C ASP A 298 2.60 26.67 8.55
N ARG A 299 1.74 27.53 9.11
CA ARG A 299 1.76 27.87 10.53
C ARG A 299 1.55 26.66 11.45
N ALA A 300 0.56 25.81 11.15
CA ALA A 300 0.23 24.68 12.01
C ALA A 300 1.34 23.62 12.01
N LEU A 301 1.94 23.39 10.83
CA LEU A 301 3.06 22.48 10.69
C LEU A 301 4.32 23.01 11.38
N MET A 302 4.62 24.30 11.26
CA MET A 302 5.72 24.95 11.98
C MET A 302 5.55 24.91 13.49
N GLU A 303 4.33 25.08 14.01
CA GLU A 303 4.06 24.98 15.45
C GLU A 303 4.28 23.56 15.97
N ARG A 304 3.91 22.52 15.20
CA ARG A 304 4.21 21.11 15.52
C ARG A 304 5.71 20.84 15.50
N LEU A 305 6.40 21.27 14.44
CA LEU A 305 7.83 21.04 14.30
C LEU A 305 8.63 21.77 15.38
N ALA A 306 8.23 23.00 15.73
CA ALA A 306 8.87 23.76 16.79
C ALA A 306 8.67 23.12 18.18
N ARG A 307 7.55 22.43 18.43
CA ARG A 307 7.36 21.64 19.66
C ARG A 307 8.27 20.42 19.69
N PHE A 308 8.32 19.68 18.58
CA PHE A 308 9.20 18.51 18.43
C PHE A 308 10.68 18.87 18.63
N VAL A 309 11.15 19.96 18.01
CA VAL A 309 12.55 20.37 18.17
C VAL A 309 12.85 20.83 19.59
N ARG A 310 11.93 21.54 20.25
CA ARG A 310 12.10 21.93 21.66
C ARG A 310 12.31 20.72 22.56
N SER A 311 11.46 19.68 22.44
CA SER A 311 11.62 18.48 23.27
C SER A 311 12.97 17.77 23.06
N HIS A 312 13.55 17.85 21.86
CA HIS A 312 14.86 17.26 21.53
C HIS A 312 16.05 18.16 21.91
N LEU A 313 15.84 19.47 22.03
CA LEU A 313 16.86 20.38 22.53
C LEU A 313 16.96 20.34 24.06
N ASP A 314 15.84 20.14 24.76
CA ASP A 314 15.79 20.08 26.22
C ASP A 314 16.28 18.73 26.79
N SER A 315 16.31 17.68 25.96
CA SER A 315 16.74 16.32 26.34
C SER A 315 18.25 16.06 26.16
N ALA A 316 19.03 17.05 25.73
CA ALA A 316 20.45 16.92 25.37
C ALA A 316 21.33 17.92 26.13
#